data_AF-A0A7R9A7L3-F1
#
_entry.id   AF-A0A7R9A7L3-F1
#
_cell.length_a   1.000
_cell.length_b   1.000
_cell.length_c   1.000
_cell.angle_alpha   90.00
_cell.angle_beta   90.00
_cell.angle_gamma   90.00
#
_symmetry.space_group_name_H-M   'P 1'
#
loop_
_entity.id
_entity.type
_entity.pdbx_description
1 polymer ?
#
loop_
_entity_poly.entity_id
_entity_poly.type
_entity_poly.pdbx_seq_one_letter_code
_entity_poly.pdbx_strand_id
1 'polypeptide(L)'
;MNVSWIRQKDLHVLSSGLNKYTQDDRIQVLHKNGTETWNLKIRDAIESDSGVYECQVNTEPKISSSVTLNVTGDAKLADVIRCLEICSGADAKKACAVMFMDSSA
;
A
#
# COMPACT_ATOMS: atom_id res chain seq x y z
N MET A 1 -0.58 16.87 -3.59
CA MET A 1 0.31 15.68 -3.56
C MET A 1 -0.55 14.46 -3.80
N ASN A 2 -0.03 13.47 -4.53
CA ASN A 2 -0.73 12.26 -4.89
C ASN A 2 0.16 11.05 -4.60
N VAL A 3 -0.46 9.94 -4.19
CA VAL A 3 0.24 8.68 -3.88
C VAL A 3 -0.01 7.67 -4.98
N SER A 4 1.05 7.06 -5.50
CA SER A 4 0.98 5.95 -6.44
C SER A 4 1.37 4.65 -5.76
N TRP A 5 0.66 3.57 -6.07
CA TRP A 5 1.03 2.22 -5.65
C TRP A 5 1.63 1.46 -6.82
N ILE A 6 2.79 0.86 -6.61
CA ILE A 6 3.56 0.16 -7.63
C ILE A 6 3.91 -1.23 -7.10
N ARG A 7 3.71 -2.26 -7.92
CA ARG A 7 4.20 -3.60 -7.62
C ARG A 7 5.63 -3.72 -8.14
N GLN A 8 6.62 -3.94 -7.26
CA GLN A 8 8.02 -3.94 -7.68
C GLN A 8 8.42 -5.14 -8.53
N LYS A 9 7.73 -6.28 -8.38
CA LYS A 9 8.01 -7.52 -9.13
C LYS A 9 8.07 -7.30 -10.65
N ASP A 10 7.22 -6.42 -11.17
CA ASP A 10 7.07 -6.14 -12.60
C ASP A 10 6.96 -4.65 -12.93
N LEU A 11 7.24 -3.78 -11.94
CA LEU A 11 7.12 -2.33 -12.02
C LEU A 11 5.73 -1.85 -12.48
N HIS A 12 4.69 -2.65 -12.26
CA HIS A 12 3.35 -2.32 -12.69
C HIS A 12 2.72 -1.30 -11.73
N VAL A 13 2.26 -0.17 -12.27
CA VAL A 13 1.52 0.83 -11.50
C VAL A 13 0.11 0.29 -11.26
N LEU A 14 -0.24 0.07 -10.00
CA LEU A 14 -1.56 -0.42 -9.58
C LEU A 14 -2.57 0.72 -9.54
N SER A 15 -2.16 1.87 -9.02
CA SER A 15 -3.00 3.07 -8.90
C SER A 15 -2.17 4.35 -8.78
N SER A 16 -2.80 5.49 -9.06
CA SER A 16 -2.32 6.82 -8.67
C SER A 16 -3.48 7.63 -8.12
N GLY A 17 -3.41 7.98 -6.84
CA GLY A 17 -4.53 8.48 -6.08
C GLY A 17 -5.66 7.47 -6.05
N LEU A 18 -6.88 7.93 -6.31
CA LEU A 18 -8.06 7.06 -6.39
C LEU A 18 -8.22 6.37 -7.76
N ASN A 19 -7.37 6.69 -8.74
CA ASN A 19 -7.45 6.10 -10.07
C ASN A 19 -6.71 4.76 -10.10
N LYS A 20 -7.46 3.68 -10.38
CA LYS A 20 -6.92 2.31 -10.54
C LYS A 20 -6.44 2.10 -11.98
N TYR A 21 -5.23 1.57 -12.16
CA TYR A 21 -4.64 1.23 -13.46
C TYR A 21 -4.55 -0.29 -13.70
N THR A 22 -4.51 -1.08 -12.63
CA THR A 22 -4.58 -2.54 -12.73
C THR A 22 -6.00 -3.02 -13.07
N GLN A 23 -6.08 -4.14 -13.80
CA GLN A 23 -7.34 -4.84 -14.06
C GLN A 23 -7.72 -5.82 -12.96
N ASP A 24 -6.88 -5.99 -11.92
CA ASP A 24 -7.22 -6.83 -10.78
C ASP A 24 -8.31 -6.13 -9.93
N ASP A 25 -9.48 -6.75 -9.84
CA ASP A 25 -10.64 -6.24 -9.08
C ASP A 25 -10.54 -6.46 -7.57
N ARG A 26 -9.59 -7.30 -7.14
CA ARG A 26 -9.27 -7.48 -5.73
C ARG A 26 -8.55 -6.27 -5.15
N ILE A 27 -7.88 -5.49 -6.00
CA ILE A 27 -7.13 -4.29 -5.62
C ILE A 27 -8.07 -3.12 -5.39
N GLN A 28 -7.96 -2.50 -4.22
CA GLN A 28 -8.66 -1.26 -3.88
C GLN A 28 -7.72 -0.24 -3.25
N VAL A 29 -7.93 1.04 -3.56
CA VAL A 29 -7.30 2.14 -2.83
C VAL A 29 -8.28 2.67 -1.80
N LEU A 30 -7.87 2.68 -0.54
CA LEU A 30 -8.63 3.26 0.57
C LEU A 30 -7.93 4.53 1.04
N HIS A 31 -8.63 5.66 0.92
CA HIS A 31 -8.15 6.95 1.40
C HIS A 31 -9.24 7.61 2.22
N LYS A 32 -8.90 8.00 3.45
CA LYS A 32 -9.83 8.75 4.31
C LYS A 32 -9.69 10.22 3.98
N ASN A 33 -10.79 10.85 3.56
CA ASN A 33 -10.80 12.27 3.22
C ASN A 33 -10.27 13.11 4.40
N GLY A 34 -9.41 14.09 4.10
CA GLY A 34 -8.77 14.95 5.11
C GLY A 34 -7.62 14.31 5.88
N THR A 35 -7.16 13.12 5.51
CA THR A 35 -5.94 12.49 6.06
C THR A 35 -4.86 12.37 5.00
N GLU A 36 -3.61 12.19 5.40
CA GLU A 36 -2.54 11.84 4.46
C GLU A 36 -2.29 10.32 4.39
N THR A 37 -3.23 9.52 4.90
CA THR A 37 -3.14 8.06 4.90
C THR A 37 -3.76 7.50 3.62
N TRP A 38 -2.99 6.69 2.91
CA TRP A 38 -3.44 5.93 1.75
C TRP A 38 -3.30 4.45 2.07
N ASN A 39 -4.17 3.57 1.58
CA ASN A 39 -4.00 2.14 1.81
C ASN A 39 -4.32 1.39 0.52
N LEU A 40 -3.59 0.33 0.27
CA LEU A 40 -3.84 -0.64 -0.79
C LEU A 40 -4.45 -1.89 -0.16
N LYS A 41 -5.71 -2.14 -0.42
CA LYS A 41 -6.36 -3.39 0.01
C LYS A 41 -6.32 -4.40 -1.12
N ILE A 42 -5.92 -5.63 -0.80
CA ILE A 42 -6.03 -6.78 -1.71
C ILE A 42 -7.07 -7.72 -1.10
N ARG A 43 -8.22 -7.88 -1.77
CA ARG A 43 -9.23 -8.87 -1.36
C ARG A 43 -8.76 -10.28 -1.70
N ASP A 44 -9.06 -11.25 -0.84
CA ASP A 44 -8.79 -12.66 -1.08
C ASP A 44 -7.36 -12.87 -1.61
N ALA A 45 -6.40 -12.31 -0.88
CA ALA A 45 -5.00 -12.36 -1.24
C ALA A 45 -4.52 -13.82 -1.20
N ILE A 46 -3.73 -14.18 -2.19
CA ILE A 46 -3.16 -15.52 -2.36
C ILE A 46 -1.65 -15.45 -2.23
N GLU A 47 -1.02 -16.61 -2.02
CA GLU A 47 0.44 -16.70 -1.84
C GLU A 47 1.23 -15.99 -2.96
N SER A 48 0.74 -16.03 -4.20
CA SER A 48 1.39 -15.36 -5.34
C SER A 48 1.31 -13.83 -5.33
N ASP A 49 0.44 -13.24 -4.50
CA ASP A 49 0.38 -11.79 -4.28
C ASP A 49 1.50 -11.31 -3.35
N SER A 50 2.18 -12.22 -2.65
CA SER A 50 3.36 -11.91 -1.84
C SER A 50 4.45 -11.24 -2.66
N GLY A 51 5.11 -10.25 -2.07
CA GLY A 51 6.16 -9.49 -2.71
C GLY A 51 6.24 -8.06 -2.19
N VAL A 52 7.06 -7.26 -2.87
CA VAL A 52 7.29 -5.86 -2.49
C VAL A 52 6.35 -4.94 -3.28
N TYR A 53 5.63 -4.12 -2.54
CA TYR A 53 4.80 -3.03 -3.05
C TYR A 53 5.42 -1.71 -2.62
N GLU A 54 5.41 -0.73 -3.50
CA GLU A 54 5.97 0.59 -3.23
C GLU A 54 4.85 1.63 -3.26
N CYS A 55 4.80 2.45 -2.23
CA CYS A 55 4.04 3.68 -2.24
C CYS A 55 4.97 4.84 -2.60
N GLN A 56 4.57 5.63 -3.58
CA GLN A 56 5.35 6.75 -4.08
C GLN A 56 4.53 8.04 -4.00
N VAL A 57 5.10 9.08 -3.38
CA VAL A 57 4.51 10.41 -3.33
C VAL A 57 5.11 11.27 -4.44
N ASN A 58 4.25 11.96 -5.20
CA ASN A 58 4.66 12.82 -6.33
C ASN A 58 5.25 14.18 -5.91
N THR A 59 6.14 14.19 -4.92
CA THR A 59 6.92 15.37 -4.50
C THR A 59 8.19 15.53 -5.33
N GLU A 60 8.86 16.68 -5.19
CA GLU A 60 10.20 16.93 -5.72
C GLU A 60 11.15 17.24 -4.56
N PRO A 61 12.15 16.41 -4.27
CA PRO A 61 12.42 15.10 -4.87
C PRO A 61 11.33 14.06 -4.55
N LYS A 62 11.22 13.03 -5.40
CA LYS A 62 10.25 11.93 -5.22
C LYS A 62 10.52 11.22 -3.89
N ILE A 63 9.49 11.03 -3.11
CA ILE A 63 9.54 10.25 -1.86
C ILE A 63 8.89 8.90 -2.13
N SER A 64 9.52 7.81 -1.69
CA SER A 64 8.91 6.48 -1.76
C SER A 64 9.22 5.62 -0.54
N SER A 65 8.37 4.63 -0.31
CA SER A 65 8.49 3.66 0.76
C SER A 65 8.04 2.29 0.26
N SER A 66 8.85 1.27 0.52
CA SER A 66 8.57 -0.11 0.14
C SER A 66 7.97 -0.89 1.31
N VAL A 67 6.98 -1.72 1.03
CA VAL A 67 6.27 -2.59 1.96
C VAL A 67 6.28 -4.01 1.41
N THR A 68 6.74 -4.97 2.21
CA THR A 68 6.72 -6.39 1.85
C THR A 68 5.43 -7.02 2.34
N LEU A 69 4.61 -7.51 1.42
CA LEU A 69 3.47 -8.39 1.70
C LEU A 69 3.94 -9.84 1.72
N ASN A 70 3.60 -10.57 2.78
CA ASN A 70 3.84 -12.01 2.88
C ASN A 70 2.53 -12.72 3.25
N VAL A 71 1.97 -13.46 2.29
CA VAL A 71 0.70 -14.19 2.43
C VAL A 71 1.02 -15.67 2.70
N THR A 72 0.65 -16.20 3.87
CA THR A 72 0.92 -17.59 4.26
C THR A 72 -0.37 -18.30 4.69
N GLY A 73 -0.76 -19.39 4.01
CA GLY A 73 -1.94 -20.21 4.37
C GLY A 73 -3.29 -19.52 4.18
N ASP A 74 -4.41 -20.21 4.42
CA ASP A 74 -5.82 -19.81 4.16
C ASP A 74 -6.19 -18.37 4.64
N ALA A 75 -5.79 -17.36 3.87
CA ALA A 75 -6.00 -15.95 4.16
C ALA A 75 -7.45 -15.53 3.82
N LYS A 76 -8.41 -16.03 4.61
CA LYS A 76 -9.81 -15.57 4.57
C LYS A 76 -10.02 -14.23 5.29
N LEU A 77 -8.98 -13.65 5.89
CA LEU A 77 -9.03 -12.39 6.63
C LEU A 77 -8.25 -11.28 5.91
N ALA A 78 -8.89 -10.71 4.89
CA ALA A 78 -8.67 -9.37 4.31
C ALA A 78 -7.31 -8.68 4.57
N ASP A 79 -6.36 -8.86 3.64
CA ASP A 79 -5.06 -8.19 3.66
C ASP A 79 -5.17 -6.72 3.21
N VAL A 80 -5.15 -5.81 4.18
CA VAL A 80 -5.05 -4.36 3.93
C VAL A 80 -3.58 -3.95 4.05
N ILE A 81 -2.90 -3.74 2.92
CA ILE A 81 -1.58 -3.12 2.88
C ILE A 81 -1.76 -1.64 3.16
N ARG A 82 -1.27 -1.16 4.30
CA ARG A 82 -1.36 0.27 4.62
C ARG A 82 -0.20 1.03 3.98
N CYS A 83 -0.48 2.13 3.27
CA CYS A 83 0.56 3.15 3.06
C CYS A 83 0.65 3.85 4.39
N LEU A 84 1.86 3.88 4.93
CA LEU A 84 2.20 4.67 6.08
C LEU A 84 1.60 6.09 5.99
N GLU A 85 1.23 6.64 7.15
CA GLU A 85 0.97 8.06 7.34
C GLU A 85 2.06 8.90 6.65
N ILE A 86 1.68 9.73 5.68
CA ILE A 86 2.60 10.75 5.20
C ILE A 86 2.75 11.74 6.38
N CYS A 87 3.97 11.90 6.88
CA CYS A 87 4.27 12.93 7.87
C CYS A 87 4.43 14.26 7.13
N SER A 88 3.44 15.15 7.19
CA SER A 88 3.62 16.54 6.78
C SER A 88 4.61 17.26 7.71
N GLY A 89 5.88 17.33 7.31
CA GLY A 89 6.88 18.18 7.96
C GLY A 89 8.26 17.55 8.10
N ALA A 90 9.27 18.23 7.52
CA ALA A 90 10.73 18.22 7.78
C ALA A 90 11.54 16.92 8.02
N ASP A 91 10.94 15.75 8.26
CA ASP A 91 11.64 14.49 8.57
C ASP A 91 11.18 13.34 7.66
N ALA A 92 11.40 13.50 6.36
CA ALA A 92 11.18 12.49 5.31
C ALA A 92 12.15 11.28 5.40
N LYS A 93 12.35 10.72 6.60
CA LYS A 93 13.30 9.62 6.89
C LYS A 93 12.74 8.46 7.71
N LYS A 94 11.43 8.35 7.92
CA LYS A 94 10.87 7.18 8.62
C LYS A 94 9.69 6.58 7.85
N ALA A 95 10.00 5.53 7.09
CA ALA A 95 9.04 4.54 6.63
C ALA A 95 8.85 3.49 7.75
N CYS A 96 7.85 3.64 8.62
CA CYS A 96 7.51 2.63 9.62
C CYS A 96 6.44 1.65 9.07
N ALA A 97 6.88 0.56 8.46
CA ALA A 97 6.01 -0.58 8.21
C ALA A 97 5.77 -1.33 9.53
N VAL A 98 4.53 -1.39 10.00
CA VAL A 98 4.15 -2.40 11.00
C VAL A 98 2.88 -3.09 10.54
N MET A 99 3.02 -4.39 10.26
CA MET A 99 1.90 -5.30 10.13
C MET A 99 1.46 -5.67 11.54
N PHE A 100 0.21 -5.35 11.91
CA PHE A 100 -0.45 -6.02 13.02
C PHE A 100 -1.73 -6.64 12.49
N MET A 101 -1.76 -7.97 12.46
CA MET A 101 -3.00 -8.71 12.67
C MET A 101 -3.40 -8.45 14.12
N ASP A 102 -4.38 -7.60 14.35
CA ASP A 102 -5.13 -7.73 15.60
C ASP A 102 -6.07 -8.92 15.43
N SER A 103 -5.55 -10.10 15.76
CA SER A 103 -6.39 -11.14 16.34
C SER A 103 -6.68 -10.72 17.77
N SER A 104 -7.78 -10.02 18.00
CA SER A 104 -8.31 -9.88 19.36
C SER A 104 -9.83 -9.79 19.32
N ALA A 105 -10.41 -10.93 19.72
CA ALA A 105 -11.80 -11.23 20.06
C ALA A 105 -12.81 -11.31 18.89
#